data_AF-A0A7Y5XY91-F1
#
_entry.id   AF-A0A7Y5XY91-F1
#
_cell.length_a   1.000
_cell.length_b   1.000
_cell.length_c   1.000
_cell.angle_alpha   90.00
_cell.angle_beta   90.00
_cell.angle_gamma   90.00
#
_symmetry.space_group_name_H-M   'P 1'
#
loop_
_entity.id
_entity.type
_entity.pdbx_description
1 polymer ?
#
loop_
_entity_poly.entity_id
_entity_poly.type
_entity_poly.pdbx_seq_one_letter_code
_entity_poly.pdbx_strand_id
1 'polypeptide(L)'
;MNAPAAAAALAALALVVPATASAKPAVCQRAALEAELVDGGQLDADHIANGERVNLIRCGDVTDDGNTDALFAVTSGGTAGNTRFGVIEGREDASPGALVLYKRGYKVGLARRDRRSFEVLQPHYAAADPNCCPSSFRLTRYRWFGNGFSAGKAKKLKNAPRRFYRP
;
A
#
# COMPACT_ATOMS: atom_id res chain seq x y z
N MET A 1 41.11 13.79 67.51
CA MET A 1 39.88 14.61 67.46
C MET A 1 39.36 14.53 66.04
N ASN A 2 38.30 13.74 65.83
CA ASN A 2 37.77 13.41 64.50
C ASN A 2 36.64 14.39 64.15
N ALA A 3 36.64 14.94 62.93
CA ALA A 3 35.49 15.58 62.32
C ALA A 3 35.06 14.76 61.09
N PRO A 4 33.76 14.44 60.91
CA PRO A 4 33.31 13.59 59.81
C PRO A 4 33.04 14.42 58.54
N ALA A 5 33.39 13.84 57.40
CA ALA A 5 33.05 14.34 56.07
C ALA A 5 31.60 13.95 55.72
N ALA A 6 30.78 14.93 55.34
CA ALA A 6 29.44 14.72 54.81
C ALA A 6 29.52 14.44 53.30
N ALA A 7 29.11 13.24 52.88
CA ALA A 7 28.95 12.88 51.48
C ALA A 7 27.53 13.21 51.02
N ALA A 8 27.38 14.18 50.11
CA ALA A 8 26.11 14.49 49.46
C ALA A 8 25.95 13.61 48.21
N ALA A 9 24.95 12.72 48.23
CA ALA A 9 24.57 11.89 47.09
C ALA A 9 23.64 12.68 46.16
N LEU A 10 24.12 12.99 44.95
CA LEU A 10 23.29 13.49 43.84
C LEU A 10 22.56 12.32 43.18
N ALA A 11 21.26 12.22 43.43
CA ALA A 11 20.37 11.29 42.71
C ALA A 11 20.00 11.89 41.35
N ALA A 12 20.52 11.30 40.27
CA ALA A 12 20.13 11.63 38.91
C ALA A 12 18.80 10.93 38.57
N LEU A 13 17.72 11.70 38.46
CA LEU A 13 16.45 11.22 37.88
C LEU A 13 16.63 11.07 36.36
N ALA A 14 16.74 9.83 35.88
CA ALA A 14 16.64 9.51 34.48
C ALA A 14 15.17 9.63 34.03
N LEU A 15 14.85 10.71 33.30
CA LEU A 15 13.57 10.86 32.60
C LEU A 15 13.49 9.82 31.47
N VAL A 16 12.68 8.78 31.69
CA VAL A 16 12.36 7.78 30.67
C VAL A 16 11.38 8.43 29.68
N VAL A 17 11.88 8.93 28.54
CA VAL A 17 11.02 9.41 27.45
C VAL A 17 10.38 8.19 26.80
N PRO A 18 9.04 8.06 26.79
CA PRO A 18 8.40 6.95 26.09
C PRO A 18 8.70 7.06 24.59
N ALA A 19 9.27 6.01 24.02
CA ALA A 19 9.43 5.89 22.58
C ALA A 19 8.03 5.89 21.94
N THR A 20 7.63 7.01 21.36
CA THR A 20 6.43 7.07 20.53
C THR A 20 6.69 6.20 19.31
N ALA A 21 6.02 5.04 19.25
CA ALA A 21 6.03 4.23 18.05
C ALA A 21 5.55 5.11 16.89
N SER A 22 6.42 5.31 15.88
CA SER A 22 6.08 6.12 14.71
C SER A 22 4.83 5.55 14.05
N ALA A 23 3.74 6.30 14.11
CA ALA A 23 2.47 5.89 13.52
C ALA A 23 2.63 5.74 12.00
N LYS A 24 1.91 4.77 11.41
CA LYS A 24 1.92 4.62 9.94
C LYS A 24 1.43 5.92 9.29
N PRO A 25 2.06 6.38 8.18
CA PRO A 25 1.60 7.52 7.39
C PRO A 25 0.09 7.47 7.14
N ALA A 26 -0.61 8.61 7.23
CA ALA A 26 -2.06 8.64 7.10
C ALA A 26 -2.53 8.15 5.72
N VAL A 27 -1.83 8.52 4.66
CA VAL A 27 -2.00 7.99 3.28
C VAL A 27 -1.96 6.47 3.19
N CYS A 28 -1.28 5.80 4.14
CA CYS A 28 -1.18 4.35 4.20
C CYS A 28 -2.26 3.67 5.05
N GLN A 29 -3.22 4.42 5.55
CA GLN A 29 -4.31 3.90 6.36
C GLN A 29 -5.52 3.60 5.47
N ARG A 30 -6.16 2.44 5.71
CA ARG A 30 -7.35 2.01 4.95
C ARG A 30 -8.45 3.07 4.97
N ALA A 31 -8.78 3.60 6.14
CA ALA A 31 -9.87 4.55 6.30
C ALA A 31 -9.63 5.84 5.51
N ALA A 32 -8.38 6.34 5.49
CA ALA A 32 -8.02 7.51 4.71
C ALA A 32 -8.15 7.25 3.20
N LEU A 33 -7.65 6.11 2.71
CA LEU A 33 -7.78 5.74 1.30
C LEU A 33 -9.24 5.52 0.89
N GLU A 34 -10.06 4.88 1.74
CA GLU A 34 -11.48 4.70 1.45
C GLU A 34 -12.22 6.04 1.42
N ALA A 35 -11.89 6.99 2.31
CA ALA A 35 -12.44 8.34 2.27
C ALA A 35 -12.11 9.05 0.96
N GLU A 36 -10.84 9.06 0.52
CA GLU A 36 -10.44 9.66 -0.76
C GLU A 36 -11.12 9.02 -1.97
N LEU A 37 -11.32 7.70 -1.94
CA LEU A 37 -12.03 7.00 -3.00
C LEU A 37 -13.52 7.34 -3.02
N VAL A 38 -14.14 7.57 -1.86
CA VAL A 38 -15.53 8.04 -1.76
C VAL A 38 -15.65 9.47 -2.25
N ASP A 39 -14.80 10.37 -1.79
CA ASP A 39 -14.78 11.78 -2.21
C ASP A 39 -14.53 11.93 -3.71
N GLY A 40 -13.70 11.04 -4.28
CA GLY A 40 -13.45 10.97 -5.71
C GLY A 40 -14.56 10.28 -6.53
N GLY A 41 -15.55 9.65 -5.90
CA GLY A 41 -16.63 8.91 -6.58
C GLY A 41 -16.22 7.52 -7.12
N GLN A 42 -15.09 6.98 -6.65
CA GLN A 42 -14.53 5.69 -7.07
C GLN A 42 -15.02 4.51 -6.23
N LEU A 43 -15.58 4.83 -5.06
CA LEU A 43 -16.23 3.93 -4.12
C LEU A 43 -17.44 4.67 -3.54
N ASP A 44 -18.48 3.97 -3.11
CA ASP A 44 -19.62 4.57 -2.41
C ASP A 44 -20.10 3.66 -1.27
N ALA A 45 -21.10 4.15 -0.53
CA ALA A 45 -21.68 3.44 0.60
C ALA A 45 -22.28 2.07 0.22
N ASP A 46 -22.82 1.92 -0.98
CA ASP A 46 -23.44 0.67 -1.44
C ASP A 46 -22.37 -0.36 -1.80
N HIS A 47 -21.32 0.03 -2.51
CA HIS A 47 -20.15 -0.83 -2.75
C HIS A 47 -19.55 -1.29 -1.41
N ILE A 48 -19.45 -0.39 -0.43
CA ILE A 48 -19.01 -0.73 0.91
C ILE A 48 -20.03 -1.66 1.61
N ALA A 49 -21.33 -1.40 1.56
CA ALA A 49 -22.31 -2.32 2.16
C ALA A 49 -22.20 -3.74 1.57
N ASN A 50 -21.85 -3.85 0.28
CA ASN A 50 -21.65 -5.12 -0.44
C ASN A 50 -20.23 -5.72 -0.30
N GLY A 51 -19.40 -5.17 0.59
CA GLY A 51 -18.09 -5.73 0.94
C GLY A 51 -16.92 -5.24 0.10
N GLU A 52 -17.12 -4.30 -0.84
CA GLU A 52 -16.00 -3.65 -1.51
C GLU A 52 -15.25 -2.74 -0.54
N ARG A 53 -13.92 -2.92 -0.45
CA ARG A 53 -13.04 -2.23 0.52
C ARG A 53 -11.63 -2.14 -0.01
N VAL A 54 -10.84 -1.19 0.50
CA VAL A 54 -9.39 -1.21 0.31
C VAL A 54 -8.80 -2.38 1.11
N ASN A 55 -8.25 -3.38 0.42
CA ASN A 55 -7.81 -4.64 1.05
C ASN A 55 -6.30 -4.76 1.15
N LEU A 56 -5.58 -4.38 0.09
CA LEU A 56 -4.12 -4.44 0.03
C LEU A 56 -3.57 -3.01 -0.04
N ILE A 57 -2.58 -2.71 0.81
CA ILE A 57 -1.89 -1.41 0.86
C ILE A 57 -0.38 -1.67 0.86
N ARG A 58 0.35 -0.99 -0.01
CA ARG A 58 1.81 -1.00 -0.11
C ARG A 58 2.29 0.44 -0.06
N CYS A 59 3.02 0.74 1.01
CA CYS A 59 3.53 2.07 1.27
C CYS A 59 4.91 2.27 0.68
N GLY A 60 5.13 3.50 0.23
CA GLY A 60 6.43 4.02 -0.13
C GLY A 60 6.34 4.81 -1.42
N ASP A 61 7.27 5.74 -1.55
CA ASP A 61 7.46 6.56 -2.74
C ASP A 61 7.49 5.69 -4.02
N VAL A 62 6.55 5.95 -4.94
CA VAL A 62 6.46 5.41 -6.30
C VAL A 62 6.29 6.49 -7.38
N THR A 63 6.19 7.77 -6.99
CA THR A 63 6.15 8.95 -7.85
C THR A 63 7.46 9.74 -7.86
N ASP A 64 8.43 9.35 -7.03
CA ASP A 64 9.76 9.94 -6.85
C ASP A 64 9.73 11.44 -6.49
N ASP A 65 8.73 11.84 -5.73
CA ASP A 65 8.56 13.20 -5.20
C ASP A 65 9.15 13.35 -3.78
N GLY A 66 9.55 12.25 -3.14
CA GLY A 66 10.09 12.22 -1.78
C GLY A 66 9.06 11.94 -0.68
N ASN A 67 7.77 11.93 -1.02
CA ASN A 67 6.69 11.61 -0.09
C ASN A 67 6.34 10.13 -0.13
N THR A 68 5.67 9.64 0.92
CA THR A 68 5.22 8.25 0.95
C THR A 68 3.88 8.12 0.23
N ASP A 69 3.86 7.41 -0.89
CA ASP A 69 2.61 7.09 -1.57
C ASP A 69 1.93 5.83 -1.03
N ALA A 70 0.66 5.66 -1.39
CA ALA A 70 -0.08 4.42 -1.19
C ALA A 70 -0.46 3.77 -2.52
N LEU A 71 0.16 2.61 -2.77
CA LEU A 71 -0.28 1.66 -3.78
C LEU A 71 -1.32 0.73 -3.16
N PHE A 72 -2.55 0.73 -3.69
CA PHE A 72 -3.66 0.03 -3.06
C PHE A 72 -4.44 -0.85 -4.05
N ALA A 73 -5.16 -1.84 -3.50
CA ALA A 73 -6.12 -2.63 -4.24
C ALA A 73 -7.47 -2.68 -3.50
N VAL A 74 -8.57 -2.61 -4.26
CA VAL A 74 -9.94 -2.74 -3.74
C VAL A 74 -10.41 -4.18 -3.96
N THR A 75 -10.85 -4.84 -2.89
CA THR A 75 -11.49 -6.17 -2.97
C THR A 75 -12.95 -6.02 -3.37
N SER A 76 -13.51 -7.02 -4.03
CA SER A 76 -14.94 -7.02 -4.41
C SER A 76 -15.89 -7.48 -3.28
N GLY A 77 -15.37 -7.82 -2.09
CA GLY A 77 -16.15 -8.50 -1.05
C GLY A 77 -16.47 -9.98 -1.31
N GLY A 78 -16.08 -10.52 -2.47
CA GLY A 78 -16.40 -11.88 -2.91
C GLY A 78 -15.21 -12.63 -3.50
N THR A 79 -15.50 -13.65 -4.32
CA THR A 79 -14.46 -14.56 -4.87
C THR A 79 -13.60 -13.94 -5.97
N ALA A 80 -14.00 -12.80 -6.54
CA ALA A 80 -13.19 -12.07 -7.52
C ALA A 80 -11.91 -11.45 -6.91
N GLY A 81 -11.82 -11.38 -5.58
CA GLY A 81 -10.68 -10.82 -4.87
C GLY A 81 -10.49 -9.34 -5.20
N ASN A 82 -9.24 -8.91 -5.37
CA ASN A 82 -8.93 -7.52 -5.72
C ASN A 82 -9.32 -7.21 -7.18
N THR A 83 -10.28 -6.32 -7.39
CA THR A 83 -10.88 -5.97 -8.70
C THR A 83 -10.55 -4.56 -9.19
N ARG A 84 -9.99 -3.72 -8.32
CA ARG A 84 -9.42 -2.41 -8.67
C ARG A 84 -8.05 -2.25 -8.02
N PHE A 85 -7.23 -1.38 -8.59
CA PHE A 85 -5.98 -0.94 -7.99
C PHE A 85 -5.65 0.49 -8.40
N GLY A 86 -4.83 1.14 -7.61
CA GLY A 86 -4.47 2.53 -7.85
C GLY A 86 -3.28 3.00 -7.01
N VAL A 87 -2.94 4.27 -7.22
CA VAL A 87 -1.92 4.99 -6.47
C VAL A 87 -2.52 6.32 -6.02
N ILE A 88 -2.45 6.59 -4.72
CA ILE A 88 -2.67 7.93 -4.16
C ILE A 88 -1.32 8.46 -3.70
N GLU A 89 -0.99 9.68 -4.13
CA GLU A 89 0.23 10.37 -3.72
C GLU A 89 0.22 10.70 -2.24
N GLY A 90 1.39 10.71 -1.59
CA GLY A 90 1.52 11.28 -0.24
C GLY A 90 1.78 12.78 -0.30
N ARG A 91 1.23 13.53 0.66
CA ARG A 91 1.71 14.90 0.94
C ARG A 91 2.88 14.88 1.93
N GLU A 92 3.55 16.02 2.07
CA GLU A 92 4.65 16.21 3.03
C GLU A 92 4.22 15.93 4.49
N ASP A 93 2.97 16.26 4.83
CA ASP A 93 2.36 15.97 6.14
C ASP A 93 1.88 14.51 6.28
N ALA A 94 2.22 13.64 5.33
CA ALA A 94 1.81 12.25 5.21
C ALA A 94 0.30 12.02 5.01
N SER A 95 -0.49 13.07 4.73
CA SER A 95 -1.90 12.95 4.35
C SER A 95 -2.06 12.43 2.91
N PRO A 96 -3.21 11.84 2.55
CA PRO A 96 -3.49 11.44 1.17
C PRO A 96 -3.57 12.64 0.22
N GLY A 97 -2.82 12.60 -0.88
CA GLY A 97 -2.77 13.56 -1.97
C GLY A 97 -3.68 13.18 -3.14
N ALA A 98 -3.19 13.37 -4.37
CA ALA A 98 -3.98 13.10 -5.57
C ALA A 98 -4.08 11.59 -5.90
N LEU A 99 -5.24 11.17 -6.40
CA LEU A 99 -5.41 9.86 -7.03
C LEU A 99 -4.82 9.88 -8.45
N VAL A 100 -3.59 9.44 -8.60
CA VAL A 100 -2.84 9.51 -9.87
C VAL A 100 -2.94 8.25 -10.74
N LEU A 101 -3.55 7.19 -10.21
CA LEU A 101 -3.91 6.01 -10.99
C LEU A 101 -5.12 5.32 -10.36
N TYR A 102 -6.09 4.94 -11.20
CA TYR A 102 -7.15 4.01 -10.81
C TYR A 102 -7.54 3.13 -12.00
N LYS A 103 -7.43 1.81 -11.85
CA LYS A 103 -7.64 0.84 -12.94
C LYS A 103 -8.42 -0.37 -12.46
N ARG A 104 -9.13 -0.99 -13.42
CA ARG A 104 -9.80 -2.28 -13.23
C ARG A 104 -8.82 -3.44 -13.38
N GLY A 105 -9.07 -4.51 -12.64
CA GLY A 105 -8.36 -5.77 -12.73
C GLY A 105 -9.19 -6.94 -12.20
N TYR A 106 -8.55 -8.09 -12.09
CA TYR A 106 -9.16 -9.31 -11.57
C TYR A 106 -8.12 -10.07 -10.74
N LYS A 107 -8.45 -10.40 -9.48
CA LYS A 107 -7.55 -11.03 -8.51
C LYS A 107 -6.15 -10.38 -8.51
N VAL A 108 -6.12 -9.05 -8.42
CA VAL A 108 -4.91 -8.25 -8.52
C VAL A 108 -3.97 -8.47 -7.35
N GLY A 109 -2.70 -8.78 -7.63
CA GLY A 109 -1.59 -8.64 -6.71
C GLY A 109 -0.75 -7.40 -7.03
N LEU A 110 -0.25 -6.72 -6.01
CA LEU A 110 0.61 -5.54 -6.15
C LEU A 110 1.95 -5.72 -5.44
N ALA A 111 3.02 -5.27 -6.10
CA ALA A 111 4.35 -5.22 -5.50
C ALA A 111 5.08 -3.95 -5.94
N ARG A 112 5.54 -3.16 -4.97
CA ARG A 112 6.45 -2.04 -5.24
C ARG A 112 7.77 -2.58 -5.80
N ARG A 113 8.38 -1.84 -6.74
CA ARG A 113 9.66 -2.23 -7.36
C ARG A 113 10.78 -1.28 -6.99
N ASP A 114 10.56 0.02 -7.18
CA ASP A 114 11.48 1.11 -6.88
C ASP A 114 10.68 2.42 -6.70
N ARG A 115 11.39 3.55 -6.57
CA ARG A 115 10.78 4.87 -6.34
C ARG A 115 9.95 5.41 -7.50
N ARG A 116 9.98 4.77 -8.68
CA ARG A 116 9.22 5.21 -9.86
C ARG A 116 8.36 4.11 -10.45
N SER A 117 8.26 2.96 -9.81
CA SER A 117 7.55 1.84 -10.41
C SER A 117 7.05 0.79 -9.43
N PHE A 118 5.97 0.16 -9.86
CA PHE A 118 5.38 -0.99 -9.20
C PHE A 118 4.93 -2.01 -10.26
N GLU A 119 4.58 -3.20 -9.80
CA GLU A 119 4.14 -4.29 -10.65
C GLU A 119 2.76 -4.77 -10.21
N VAL A 120 1.94 -5.08 -11.22
CA VAL A 120 0.62 -5.68 -11.10
C VAL A 120 0.72 -7.12 -11.59
N LEU A 121 0.29 -8.06 -10.78
CA LEU A 121 0.18 -9.47 -11.14
C LEU A 121 -1.30 -9.84 -11.24
N GLN A 122 -1.70 -10.43 -12.37
CA GLN A 122 -3.04 -10.96 -12.55
C GLN A 122 -2.97 -12.41 -13.02
N PRO A 123 -3.83 -13.29 -12.51
CA PRO A 123 -3.95 -14.65 -13.03
C PRO A 123 -4.49 -14.65 -14.46
N HIS A 124 -4.10 -15.66 -15.22
CA HIS A 124 -4.58 -15.93 -16.56
C HIS A 124 -5.06 -17.37 -16.64
N TYR A 125 -6.36 -17.51 -16.81
CA TYR A 125 -7.07 -18.79 -16.91
C TYR A 125 -7.20 -19.19 -18.38
N ALA A 126 -6.84 -20.44 -18.70
CA ALA A 126 -7.26 -21.09 -19.92
C ALA A 126 -8.75 -21.44 -19.84
N ALA A 127 -9.37 -21.81 -20.97
CA ALA A 127 -10.81 -22.07 -21.05
C ALA A 127 -11.31 -23.16 -20.08
N ALA A 128 -10.46 -24.14 -19.77
CA ALA A 128 -10.77 -25.25 -18.87
C ALA A 128 -10.26 -25.05 -17.42
N ASP A 129 -9.62 -23.91 -17.12
CA ASP A 129 -9.06 -23.70 -15.79
C ASP A 129 -10.17 -23.38 -14.79
N PRO A 130 -10.26 -24.09 -13.66
CA PRO A 130 -11.11 -23.65 -12.57
C PRO A 130 -10.58 -22.34 -11.97
N ASN A 131 -11.47 -21.53 -11.40
CA ASN A 131 -11.13 -20.21 -10.87
C ASN A 131 -10.13 -20.22 -9.68
N CYS A 132 -9.81 -21.40 -9.15
CA CYS A 132 -8.75 -21.58 -8.15
C CYS A 132 -7.33 -21.61 -8.74
N CYS A 133 -7.22 -22.00 -10.02
CA CYS A 133 -6.03 -22.68 -10.50
C CYS A 133 -5.64 -22.15 -11.90
N PRO A 134 -5.11 -20.92 -11.99
CA PRO A 134 -4.75 -20.32 -13.26
C PRO A 134 -3.54 -21.02 -13.89
N SER A 135 -3.56 -21.22 -15.20
CA SER A 135 -2.46 -21.78 -15.99
C SER A 135 -1.21 -20.89 -16.04
N SER A 136 -1.36 -19.58 -15.84
CA SER A 136 -0.25 -18.62 -15.85
C SER A 136 -0.64 -17.30 -15.22
N PHE A 137 0.30 -16.36 -15.18
CA PHE A 137 0.08 -15.00 -14.71
C PHE A 137 0.56 -13.98 -15.74
N ARG A 138 -0.10 -12.81 -15.76
CA ARG A 138 0.34 -11.62 -16.47
C ARG A 138 0.94 -10.65 -15.47
N LEU A 139 2.22 -10.33 -15.63
CA LEU A 139 2.93 -9.34 -14.85
C LEU A 139 3.08 -8.06 -15.69
N THR A 140 2.49 -6.96 -15.24
CA THR A 140 2.58 -5.66 -15.89
C THR A 140 3.32 -4.69 -14.98
N ARG A 141 4.37 -4.04 -15.47
CA ARG A 141 5.05 -2.96 -14.74
C ARG A 141 4.41 -1.63 -15.09
N TYR A 142 4.11 -0.84 -14.05
CA TYR A 142 3.69 0.55 -14.18
C TYR A 142 4.86 1.43 -13.76
N ARG A 143 5.18 2.43 -14.57
CA ARG A 143 6.27 3.38 -14.30
C ARG A 143 5.74 4.81 -14.32
N TRP A 144 6.18 5.61 -13.37
CA TRP A 144 5.90 7.03 -13.26
C TRP A 144 6.72 7.85 -14.26
N PHE A 145 6.08 8.82 -14.91
CA PHE A 145 6.69 9.73 -15.89
C PHE A 145 6.49 11.22 -15.55
N GLY A 146 6.15 11.56 -14.30
CA GLY A 146 6.01 12.94 -13.83
C GLY A 146 4.58 13.46 -13.79
N ASN A 147 3.67 12.89 -14.57
CA ASN A 147 2.25 13.28 -14.62
C ASN A 147 1.29 12.08 -14.64
N GLY A 148 1.81 10.87 -14.42
CA GLY A 148 1.03 9.64 -14.52
C GLY A 148 1.87 8.39 -14.65
N PHE A 149 1.21 7.25 -14.42
CA PHE A 149 1.79 5.94 -14.64
C PHE A 149 1.47 5.42 -16.04
N SER A 150 2.50 4.94 -16.75
CA SER A 150 2.33 4.18 -17.99
C SER A 150 2.61 2.70 -17.77
N ALA A 151 1.76 1.85 -18.36
CA ALA A 151 1.93 0.41 -18.33
C ALA A 151 2.93 -0.05 -19.40
N GLY A 152 3.91 -0.87 -19.00
CA GLY A 152 4.77 -1.59 -19.93
C GLY A 152 4.07 -2.82 -20.54
N LYS A 153 4.80 -3.53 -21.41
CA LYS A 153 4.32 -4.81 -21.96
C LYS A 153 4.14 -5.85 -20.84
N ALA A 154 3.00 -6.54 -20.86
CA ALA A 154 2.73 -7.62 -19.93
C ALA A 154 3.65 -8.82 -20.20
N LYS A 155 4.28 -9.35 -19.16
CA LYS A 155 5.08 -10.57 -19.21
C LYS A 155 4.27 -11.76 -18.71
N LYS A 156 4.23 -12.85 -19.48
CA LYS A 156 3.66 -14.13 -19.02
C LYS A 156 4.61 -14.81 -18.04
N LEU A 157 4.09 -15.26 -16.91
CA LEU A 157 4.83 -16.03 -15.91
C LEU A 157 4.12 -17.36 -15.66
N LYS A 158 4.89 -18.42 -15.39
CA LYS A 158 4.34 -19.72 -14.98
C LYS A 158 3.82 -19.67 -13.55
N ASN A 159 4.60 -19.06 -12.64
CA ASN A 159 4.29 -18.97 -11.22
C ASN A 159 4.25 -17.52 -10.75
N ALA A 160 3.43 -17.26 -9.74
CA ALA A 160 3.39 -15.98 -9.05
C ALA A 160 4.67 -15.78 -8.21
N PRO A 161 5.39 -14.66 -8.37
CA PRO A 161 6.58 -14.39 -7.57
C PRO A 161 6.27 -14.16 -6.09
N ARG A 162 7.17 -14.60 -5.18
CA ARG A 162 7.01 -14.47 -3.71
C ARG A 162 6.71 -13.06 -3.21
N ARG A 163 7.19 -12.02 -3.91
CA ARG A 163 6.99 -10.60 -3.52
C ARG A 163 5.53 -10.17 -3.49
N PHE A 164 4.63 -10.87 -4.19
CA PHE A 164 3.20 -10.59 -4.20
C PHE A 164 2.45 -11.16 -2.99
N TYR A 165 3.09 -12.02 -2.20
CA TYR A 165 2.50 -12.67 -1.03
C TYR A 165 3.02 -12.12 0.30
N ARG A 166 4.01 -11.22 0.27
CA ARG A 166 4.52 -10.61 1.51
C ARG A 166 3.50 -9.60 2.02
N PRO A 167 3.10 -9.64 3.29
CA PRO A 167 2.16 -8.68 3.89
C PRO A 167 2.70 -7.25 3.86
#